data_AF-A0A7S2WG02-F1
#
_entry.id   AF-A0A7S2WG02-F1
#
_cell.length_a   1.000
_cell.length_b   1.000
_cell.length_c   1.000
_cell.angle_alpha   90.00
_cell.angle_beta   90.00
_cell.angle_gamma   90.00
#
_symmetry.space_group_name_H-M   'P 1'
#
loop_
_entity.id
_entity.type
_entity.pdbx_description
1 polymer ?
#
loop_
_entity_poly.entity_id
_entity_poly.type
_entity_poly.pdbx_seq_one_letter_code
_entity_poly.pdbx_strand_id
1 'polypeptide(L)'
;WAAVQYLQKNQSEQFGALDLGGASTQIVAKQDDILDGLFILQPSPFVSERLFSRSFPYFGANEFESQVFQFLVDRNENRKTVVNPCTPFDYHEILYVSGKAYPSIGSSNAAECDEIVGAVLANQLRRNGTCMQGSGTTIECSLHGSYIPPYIKNVKFLAMGNFYYVLDFFKKSGDTTLTSLEYEADRVCSYDLPNFLWYARTRSTPVQYIWGKCLQAYYIKHLLNQAYHFDMSTTTLIPTKKIDGVTLTWALGMAIYENYQRLVEALFETTK
;
A
#
# COMPACT_ATOMS: atom_id res chain seq x y z
N TRP A 1 -13.84 -0.08 -1.01
CA TRP A 1 -14.64 0.72 -1.96
C TRP A 1 -16.08 0.93 -1.51
N ALA A 2 -16.87 -0.10 -1.15
CA ALA A 2 -18.24 0.10 -0.66
C ALA A 2 -18.36 1.12 0.50
N ALA A 3 -17.46 1.04 1.49
CA ALA A 3 -17.39 2.03 2.57
C ALA A 3 -17.09 3.45 2.07
N VAL A 4 -16.22 3.59 1.06
CA VAL A 4 -15.88 4.87 0.44
C VAL A 4 -17.14 5.50 -0.15
N GLN A 5 -17.86 4.77 -1.00
CA GLN A 5 -19.11 5.26 -1.60
C GLN A 5 -20.16 5.61 -0.57
N TYR A 6 -20.33 4.76 0.46
CA TYR A 6 -21.31 5.00 1.50
C TYR A 6 -21.03 6.30 2.28
N LEU A 7 -19.76 6.54 2.63
CA LEU A 7 -19.35 7.73 3.36
C LEU A 7 -19.29 8.98 2.46
N GLN A 8 -19.01 8.83 1.16
CA GLN A 8 -18.96 9.91 0.19
C GLN A 8 -20.27 10.13 -0.59
N LYS A 9 -21.39 9.55 -0.14
CA LYS A 9 -22.67 9.57 -0.87
C LYS A 9 -23.19 10.95 -1.33
N ASN A 10 -22.69 12.03 -0.73
CA ASN A 10 -23.04 13.41 -1.06
C ASN A 10 -21.97 14.14 -1.88
N GLN A 11 -20.91 13.46 -2.30
CA GLN A 11 -19.80 14.01 -3.07
C GLN A 11 -19.91 13.54 -4.53
N SER A 12 -19.59 14.44 -5.47
CA SER A 12 -19.61 14.12 -6.91
C SER A 12 -18.35 13.42 -7.40
N GLU A 13 -17.23 13.57 -6.68
CA GLU A 13 -15.95 12.99 -7.05
C GLU A 13 -15.91 11.50 -6.70
N GLN A 14 -15.49 10.68 -7.66
CA GLN A 14 -15.35 9.24 -7.49
C GLN A 14 -13.90 8.88 -7.19
N PHE A 15 -13.69 8.10 -6.14
CA PHE A 15 -12.37 7.68 -5.72
C PHE A 15 -12.20 6.17 -5.83
N GLY A 16 -10.98 5.77 -6.17
CA GLY A 16 -10.49 4.43 -5.87
C GLY A 16 -10.14 4.28 -4.39
N ALA A 17 -9.92 3.06 -3.96
CA ALA A 17 -9.47 2.72 -2.62
C ALA A 17 -8.16 1.94 -2.69
N LEU A 18 -7.17 2.38 -1.92
CA LEU A 18 -5.93 1.66 -1.66
C LEU A 18 -5.88 1.30 -0.18
N ASP A 19 -5.71 0.03 0.14
CA ASP A 19 -5.54 -0.45 1.51
C ASP A 19 -4.20 -1.19 1.63
N LEU A 20 -3.43 -0.89 2.68
CA LEU A 20 -2.18 -1.59 2.99
C LEU A 20 -2.24 -2.09 4.41
N GLY A 21 -2.54 -3.38 4.56
CA GLY A 21 -2.47 -4.07 5.84
C GLY A 21 -1.03 -4.45 6.22
N GLY A 22 -0.90 -5.24 7.29
CA GLY A 22 0.37 -5.87 7.64
C GLY A 22 0.72 -7.05 6.72
N ALA A 23 -0.30 -7.82 6.31
CA ALA A 23 -0.13 -9.06 5.55
C ALA A 23 -0.45 -8.96 4.04
N SER A 24 -1.19 -7.94 3.63
CA SER A 24 -1.63 -7.79 2.23
C SER A 24 -1.81 -6.32 1.86
N THR A 25 -1.88 -6.06 0.55
CA THR A 25 -2.31 -4.77 -0.02
C THR A 25 -3.45 -4.98 -1.01
N GLN A 26 -4.31 -3.99 -1.16
CA GLN A 26 -5.48 -4.00 -2.02
C GLN A 26 -5.59 -2.72 -2.84
N ILE A 27 -6.08 -2.88 -4.07
CA ILE A 27 -6.44 -1.79 -4.97
C ILE A 27 -7.83 -2.05 -5.54
N VAL A 28 -8.70 -1.06 -5.45
CA VAL A 28 -10.06 -1.11 -6.01
C VAL A 28 -10.41 0.20 -6.68
N ALA A 29 -10.90 0.17 -7.91
CA ALA A 29 -11.39 1.35 -8.62
C ALA A 29 -12.51 0.98 -9.59
N LYS A 30 -13.40 1.93 -9.89
CA LYS A 30 -14.38 1.76 -10.96
C LYS A 30 -13.65 1.79 -12.31
N GLN A 31 -13.95 0.83 -13.18
CA GLN A 31 -13.33 0.71 -14.49
C GLN A 31 -14.27 -0.01 -15.45
N ASP A 32 -14.33 0.46 -16.70
CA ASP A 32 -15.20 -0.14 -17.71
C ASP A 32 -14.53 -1.32 -18.41
N ASP A 33 -13.27 -1.13 -18.83
CA ASP A 33 -12.45 -2.13 -19.48
C ASP A 33 -11.56 -2.88 -18.48
N ILE A 34 -12.01 -4.07 -18.09
CA ILE A 34 -11.35 -4.93 -17.10
C ILE A 34 -11.16 -6.30 -17.73
N LEU A 35 -9.91 -6.62 -18.05
CA LEU A 35 -9.54 -7.94 -18.57
C LEU A 35 -9.54 -9.02 -17.49
N ASP A 36 -9.21 -8.63 -16.26
CA ASP A 36 -9.09 -9.53 -15.12
C ASP A 36 -9.23 -8.75 -13.80
N GLY A 37 -9.64 -9.43 -12.72
CA GLY A 37 -9.96 -8.76 -11.45
C GLY A 37 -11.28 -8.00 -11.45
N LEU A 38 -12.23 -8.36 -12.33
CA LEU A 38 -13.59 -7.80 -12.30
C LEU A 38 -14.32 -8.25 -11.03
N PHE A 39 -14.83 -7.27 -10.29
CA PHE A 39 -15.76 -7.45 -9.20
C PHE A 39 -17.01 -6.62 -9.47
N ILE A 40 -18.19 -7.26 -9.45
CA ILE A 40 -19.46 -6.57 -9.58
C ILE A 40 -19.99 -6.30 -8.18
N LEU A 41 -19.98 -5.03 -7.77
CA LEU A 41 -20.59 -4.61 -6.52
C LEU A 41 -22.02 -4.17 -6.79
N GLN A 42 -22.97 -4.78 -6.09
CA GLN A 42 -24.37 -4.42 -6.15
C GLN A 42 -24.81 -3.79 -4.82
N PRO A 43 -24.70 -2.46 -4.66
CA PRO A 43 -25.09 -1.76 -3.43
C PRO A 43 -26.61 -1.61 -3.27
N SER A 44 -27.40 -1.85 -4.31
CA SER A 44 -28.87 -1.85 -4.26
C SER A 44 -29.47 -2.70 -5.40
N PRO A 45 -30.77 -3.02 -5.40
CA PRO A 45 -31.41 -3.76 -6.51
C PRO A 45 -31.24 -3.12 -7.89
N PHE A 46 -31.04 -1.79 -7.95
CA PHE A 46 -31.06 -1.02 -9.19
C PHE A 46 -29.69 -0.49 -9.61
N VAL A 47 -28.65 -0.68 -8.78
CA VAL A 47 -27.30 -0.17 -9.03
C VAL A 47 -26.34 -1.34 -9.08
N SER A 48 -25.62 -1.46 -10.19
CA SER A 48 -24.56 -2.45 -10.38
C SER A 48 -23.30 -1.73 -10.82
N GLU A 49 -22.25 -1.83 -10.02
CA GLU A 49 -20.96 -1.17 -10.24
C GLU A 49 -19.91 -2.18 -10.68
N ARG A 50 -19.28 -1.93 -11.83
CA ARG A 50 -18.14 -2.70 -12.31
C ARG A 50 -16.87 -2.13 -11.72
N LEU A 51 -16.21 -2.91 -10.86
CA LEU A 51 -14.99 -2.51 -10.19
C LEU A 51 -13.85 -3.41 -10.66
N PHE A 52 -12.70 -2.82 -10.93
CA PHE A 52 -11.45 -3.55 -10.83
C PHE A 52 -11.12 -3.70 -9.34
N SER A 53 -10.87 -4.92 -8.90
CA SER A 53 -10.52 -5.24 -7.52
C SER A 53 -9.43 -6.29 -7.50
N ARG A 54 -8.29 -5.96 -6.86
CA ARG A 54 -7.18 -6.90 -6.66
C ARG A 54 -6.66 -6.82 -5.24
N SER A 55 -6.29 -7.99 -4.72
CA SER A 55 -5.65 -8.17 -3.42
C SER A 55 -4.36 -8.96 -3.62
N PHE A 56 -3.28 -8.48 -3.02
CA PHE A 56 -1.96 -9.09 -3.06
C PHE A 56 -1.56 -9.54 -1.66
N PRO A 57 -1.85 -10.81 -1.30
CA PRO A 57 -1.38 -11.39 -0.03
C PRO A 57 0.15 -11.50 -0.05
N TYR A 58 0.78 -11.46 1.13
CA TYR A 58 2.24 -11.41 1.31
C TYR A 58 2.91 -10.10 0.87
N PHE A 59 2.12 -9.11 0.45
CA PHE A 59 2.56 -7.75 0.12
C PHE A 59 1.90 -6.73 1.04
N GLY A 60 1.71 -7.09 2.31
CA GLY A 60 1.45 -6.10 3.33
C GLY A 60 2.75 -5.49 3.84
N ALA A 61 2.64 -4.42 4.62
CA ALA A 61 3.80 -3.70 5.13
C ALA A 61 4.76 -4.59 5.95
N ASN A 62 4.22 -5.49 6.79
CA ASN A 62 5.03 -6.34 7.66
C ASN A 62 5.66 -7.51 6.89
N GLU A 63 4.91 -8.10 5.96
CA GLU A 63 5.41 -9.20 5.12
C GLU A 63 6.50 -8.72 4.18
N PHE A 64 6.34 -7.53 3.61
CA PHE A 64 7.37 -6.95 2.74
C PHE A 64 8.60 -6.51 3.54
N GLU A 65 8.44 -5.93 4.73
CA GLU A 65 9.55 -5.66 5.64
C GLU A 65 10.33 -6.94 5.97
N SER A 66 9.62 -8.05 6.23
CA SER A 66 10.25 -9.36 6.47
C SER A 66 11.05 -9.87 5.26
N GLN A 67 10.57 -9.63 4.03
CA GLN A 67 11.30 -9.94 2.80
C GLN A 67 12.58 -9.11 2.67
N VAL A 68 12.54 -7.82 3.00
CA VAL A 68 13.72 -6.94 3.03
C VAL A 68 14.71 -7.41 4.09
N PHE A 69 14.24 -7.80 5.28
CA PHE A 69 15.12 -8.33 6.34
C PHE A 69 15.79 -9.64 5.93
N GLN A 70 15.07 -10.55 5.27
CA GLN A 70 15.65 -11.77 4.70
C GLN A 70 16.76 -11.41 3.69
N PHE A 71 16.50 -10.48 2.77
CA PHE A 71 17.51 -10.02 1.81
C PHE A 71 18.75 -9.42 2.50
N LEU A 72 18.55 -8.61 3.55
CA LEU A 72 19.66 -8.03 4.32
C LEU A 72 20.49 -9.11 5.04
N VAL A 73 19.85 -10.11 5.63
CA VAL A 73 20.53 -11.24 6.27
C VAL A 73 21.37 -12.01 5.24
N ASP A 74 20.78 -12.36 4.10
CA ASP A 74 21.47 -13.13 3.04
C ASP A 74 22.67 -12.35 2.48
N ARG A 75 22.52 -11.03 2.28
CA ARG A 75 23.61 -10.15 1.82
C ARG A 75 24.74 -10.00 2.85
N ASN A 76 24.46 -10.24 4.13
CA ASN A 76 25.41 -10.11 5.23
C ASN A 76 25.79 -11.47 5.85
N GLU A 77 25.62 -12.59 5.15
CA GLU A 77 25.84 -13.95 5.68
C GLU A 77 27.22 -14.15 6.35
N ASN A 78 28.25 -13.43 5.88
CA ASN A 78 29.61 -13.50 6.42
C ASN A 78 29.91 -12.49 7.54
N ARG A 79 28.91 -11.74 8.02
CA ARG A 79 29.06 -10.71 9.05
C ARG A 79 28.39 -11.12 10.35
N LYS A 80 28.97 -10.67 11.46
CA LYS A 80 28.38 -10.85 12.81
C LYS A 80 27.14 -9.97 13.05
N THR A 81 27.04 -8.87 12.31
CA THR A 81 25.97 -7.88 12.44
C THR A 81 25.49 -7.49 11.04
N VAL A 82 24.17 -7.49 10.85
CA VAL A 82 23.50 -7.07 9.61
C VAL A 82 23.48 -5.55 9.55
N VAL A 83 23.96 -4.97 8.45
CA VAL A 83 23.86 -3.52 8.22
C VAL A 83 22.50 -3.22 7.59
N ASN A 84 21.69 -2.38 8.25
CA ASN A 84 20.37 -1.96 7.78
C ASN A 84 20.43 -0.51 7.25
N PRO A 85 20.35 -0.29 5.92
CA PRO A 85 20.37 1.06 5.37
C PRO A 85 19.09 1.86 5.64
N CYS A 86 18.02 1.18 6.02
CA CYS A 86 16.70 1.78 6.22
C CYS A 86 16.45 2.24 7.67
N THR A 87 17.43 2.11 8.57
CA THR A 87 17.33 2.63 9.94
C THR A 87 18.45 3.61 10.27
N PRO A 88 18.24 4.48 11.28
CA PRO A 88 19.20 5.54 11.61
C PRO A 88 20.58 4.98 11.97
N PHE A 89 21.62 5.75 11.65
CA PHE A 89 23.00 5.42 11.94
C PHE A 89 23.18 5.11 13.43
N ASP A 90 23.86 4.01 13.72
CA ASP A 90 24.11 3.51 15.07
C ASP A 90 22.84 3.14 15.87
N TYR A 91 21.69 2.98 15.21
CA TYR A 91 20.53 2.34 15.81
C TYR A 91 20.73 0.82 15.83
N HIS A 92 20.65 0.21 17.01
CA HIS A 92 20.80 -1.23 17.20
C HIS A 92 19.44 -1.90 17.37
N GLU A 93 19.19 -2.95 16.60
CA GLU A 93 17.96 -3.74 16.69
C GLU A 93 18.24 -5.23 16.47
N ILE A 94 17.23 -6.05 16.75
CA ILE A 94 17.25 -7.48 16.43
C ILE A 94 16.25 -7.73 15.30
N LEU A 95 16.77 -8.15 14.14
CA LEU A 95 15.94 -8.61 13.03
C LEU A 95 15.54 -10.06 13.26
N TYR A 96 14.25 -10.37 13.12
CA TYR A 96 13.74 -11.72 13.19
C TYR A 96 13.44 -12.25 11.79
N VAL A 97 14.18 -13.26 11.36
CA VAL A 97 14.05 -13.86 10.03
C VAL A 97 13.92 -15.38 10.19
N SER A 98 12.82 -15.96 9.72
CA SER A 98 12.53 -17.40 9.82
C SER A 98 12.72 -17.96 11.25
N GLY A 99 12.29 -17.20 12.26
CA GLY A 99 12.39 -17.58 13.68
C GLY A 99 13.78 -17.44 14.32
N LYS A 100 14.77 -16.91 13.59
CA LYS A 100 16.13 -16.65 14.09
C LYS A 100 16.35 -15.15 14.30
N ALA A 101 17.14 -14.83 15.33
CA ALA A 101 17.50 -13.46 15.69
C ALA A 101 18.85 -13.07 15.09
N TYR A 102 18.91 -11.92 14.44
CA TYR A 102 20.11 -11.36 13.83
C TYR A 102 20.36 -9.95 14.38
N PRO A 103 21.52 -9.68 15.02
CA PRO A 103 21.88 -8.33 15.42
C PRO A 103 21.99 -7.44 14.19
N SER A 104 21.41 -6.25 14.25
CA SER A 104 21.49 -5.27 13.18
C SER A 104 21.84 -3.89 13.68
N ILE A 105 22.58 -3.16 12.83
CA ILE A 105 22.95 -1.77 13.05
C ILE A 105 22.54 -0.93 11.84
N GLY A 106 21.92 0.22 12.09
CA GLY A 106 21.51 1.15 11.04
C GLY A 106 22.69 1.93 10.45
N SER A 107 22.57 2.32 9.18
CA SER A 107 23.60 3.09 8.46
C SER A 107 23.14 4.44 7.88
N SER A 108 21.85 4.79 7.99
CA SER A 108 21.28 6.01 7.38
C SER A 108 21.57 6.16 5.89
N ASN A 109 21.61 5.06 5.13
CA ASN A 109 21.95 5.10 3.71
C ASN A 109 20.67 5.06 2.87
N ALA A 110 20.06 6.24 2.67
CA ALA A 110 18.82 6.39 1.92
C ALA A 110 18.88 5.79 0.51
N ALA A 111 19.95 6.05 -0.25
CA ALA A 111 20.12 5.52 -1.60
C ALA A 111 20.17 3.98 -1.62
N GLU A 112 20.91 3.38 -0.69
CA GLU A 112 20.98 1.92 -0.58
C GLU A 112 19.66 1.31 -0.07
N CYS A 113 18.94 2.00 0.82
CA CYS A 113 17.62 1.56 1.24
C CYS A 113 16.63 1.56 0.06
N ASP A 114 16.59 2.65 -0.72
CA ASP A 114 15.74 2.76 -1.92
C ASP A 114 16.06 1.65 -2.93
N GLU A 115 17.34 1.41 -3.20
CA GLU A 115 17.80 0.36 -4.11
C GLU A 115 17.39 -1.03 -3.64
N ILE A 116 17.60 -1.37 -2.36
CA ILE A 116 17.25 -2.68 -1.80
C ILE A 116 15.75 -2.90 -1.84
N VAL A 117 14.96 -1.94 -1.33
CA VAL A 117 13.50 -2.06 -1.32
C VAL A 117 12.97 -2.19 -2.75
N GLY A 118 13.50 -1.39 -3.67
CA GLY A 118 13.17 -1.45 -5.09
C GLY A 118 13.53 -2.81 -5.72
N ALA A 119 14.70 -3.36 -5.43
CA ALA A 119 15.16 -4.64 -5.94
C ALA A 119 14.38 -5.83 -5.37
N VAL A 120 14.09 -5.83 -4.08
CA VAL A 120 13.27 -6.87 -3.43
C VAL A 120 11.87 -6.90 -4.05
N LEU A 121 11.26 -5.74 -4.28
CA LEU A 121 9.96 -5.67 -4.98
C LEU A 121 10.09 -6.09 -6.44
N ALA A 122 11.12 -5.62 -7.14
CA ALA A 122 11.37 -5.92 -8.55
C ALA A 122 11.40 -7.43 -8.83
N ASN A 123 11.99 -8.20 -7.91
CA ASN A 123 12.07 -9.66 -8.00
C ASN A 123 10.70 -10.36 -7.89
N GLN A 124 9.67 -9.64 -7.43
CA GLN A 124 8.29 -10.11 -7.34
C GLN A 124 7.44 -9.72 -8.55
N LEU A 125 8.00 -8.94 -9.48
CA LEU A 125 7.33 -8.49 -10.69
C LEU A 125 7.62 -9.41 -11.87
N ARG A 126 6.64 -9.55 -12.76
CA ARG A 126 6.82 -10.23 -14.05
C ARG A 126 6.99 -9.20 -15.16
N ARG A 127 8.22 -8.75 -15.40
CA ARG A 127 8.52 -7.65 -16.35
C ARG A 127 8.51 -8.05 -17.82
N ASN A 128 8.70 -9.34 -18.14
CA ASN A 128 8.89 -9.83 -19.51
C ASN A 128 7.98 -11.03 -19.84
N GLY A 129 6.68 -10.80 -19.98
CA GLY A 129 5.74 -11.82 -20.46
C GLY A 129 4.31 -11.31 -20.54
N THR A 130 3.42 -12.10 -21.14
CA THR A 130 1.98 -11.90 -20.95
C THR A 130 1.67 -12.03 -19.46
N CYS A 131 0.87 -11.11 -18.93
CA CYS A 131 0.33 -11.27 -17.58
C CYS A 131 -0.39 -12.62 -17.52
N MET A 132 -0.34 -13.30 -16.38
CA MET A 132 -0.82 -14.68 -16.29
C MET A 132 -2.30 -14.82 -16.69
N GLN A 133 -3.06 -13.72 -16.68
CA GLN A 133 -4.44 -13.64 -17.10
C GLN A 133 -4.71 -12.67 -18.28
N GLY A 134 -3.68 -12.08 -18.90
CA GLY A 134 -3.84 -11.09 -19.99
C GLY A 134 -3.68 -11.71 -21.38
N SER A 135 -4.67 -11.53 -22.24
CA SER A 135 -4.61 -11.91 -23.66
C SER A 135 -4.30 -10.70 -24.54
N GLY A 136 -3.16 -10.72 -25.23
CA GLY A 136 -2.86 -9.86 -26.39
C GLY A 136 -2.41 -8.42 -26.08
N THR A 137 -1.23 -8.07 -26.61
CA THR A 137 -0.53 -6.75 -26.54
C THR A 137 0.03 -6.35 -25.17
N THR A 138 0.86 -5.29 -25.16
CA THR A 138 1.74 -4.83 -24.06
C THR A 138 0.96 -4.42 -22.81
N ILE A 139 0.49 -5.42 -22.07
CA ILE A 139 -0.14 -5.23 -20.77
C ILE A 139 0.98 -5.23 -19.73
N GLU A 140 1.10 -4.14 -18.97
CA GLU A 140 2.04 -4.04 -17.86
C GLU A 140 1.55 -4.89 -16.68
N CYS A 141 2.34 -5.89 -16.29
CA CYS A 141 1.97 -6.78 -15.20
C CYS A 141 2.42 -6.23 -13.85
N SER A 142 1.65 -6.56 -12.83
CA SER A 142 1.92 -6.22 -11.44
C SER A 142 2.66 -7.35 -10.72
N LEU A 143 2.53 -7.39 -9.39
CA LEU A 143 3.01 -8.44 -8.51
C LEU A 143 2.52 -9.81 -9.00
N HIS A 144 3.47 -10.74 -9.04
CA HIS A 144 3.30 -12.12 -9.50
C HIS A 144 2.64 -12.22 -10.89
N GLY A 145 2.81 -11.21 -11.75
CA GLY A 145 2.28 -11.24 -13.11
C GLY A 145 0.77 -11.03 -13.21
N SER A 146 0.16 -10.43 -12.18
CA SER A 146 -1.26 -10.08 -12.19
C SER A 146 -1.54 -8.88 -13.09
N TYR A 147 -2.74 -8.80 -13.65
CA TYR A 147 -3.17 -7.66 -14.46
C TYR A 147 -3.54 -6.44 -13.60
N ILE A 148 -3.20 -5.24 -14.11
CA ILE A 148 -3.72 -3.95 -13.64
C ILE A 148 -4.20 -3.13 -14.85
N PRO A 149 -5.42 -2.55 -14.83
CA PRO A 149 -5.94 -1.76 -15.94
C PRO A 149 -5.14 -0.48 -16.21
N PRO A 150 -4.82 -0.14 -17.47
CA PRO A 150 -3.98 1.02 -17.78
C PRO A 150 -4.60 2.37 -17.38
N TYR A 151 -5.93 2.49 -17.38
CA TYR A 151 -6.62 3.73 -16.99
C TYR A 151 -6.75 3.92 -15.48
N ILE A 152 -6.36 2.93 -14.67
CA ILE A 152 -6.42 3.04 -13.22
C ILE A 152 -5.56 4.20 -12.68
N LYS A 153 -4.50 4.56 -13.42
CA LYS A 153 -3.57 5.65 -13.07
C LYS A 153 -4.18 7.04 -13.10
N ASN A 154 -5.33 7.21 -13.76
CA ASN A 154 -6.07 8.47 -13.83
C ASN A 154 -7.09 8.65 -12.69
N VAL A 155 -7.22 7.63 -11.83
CA VAL A 155 -8.15 7.64 -10.70
C VAL A 155 -7.45 8.24 -9.49
N LYS A 156 -8.15 9.08 -8.72
CA LYS A 156 -7.68 9.50 -7.40
C LYS A 156 -7.99 8.43 -6.36
N PHE A 157 -7.04 8.16 -5.47
CA PHE A 157 -7.19 7.10 -4.48
C PHE A 157 -7.26 7.63 -3.06
N LEU A 158 -8.28 7.19 -2.32
CA LEU A 158 -8.26 7.27 -0.87
C LEU A 158 -7.34 6.15 -0.34
N ALA A 159 -6.27 6.55 0.34
CA ALA A 159 -5.24 5.65 0.82
C ALA A 159 -5.42 5.40 2.33
N MET A 160 -5.72 4.15 2.70
CA MET A 160 -6.00 3.72 4.07
C MET A 160 -4.96 2.72 4.59
N GLY A 161 -5.11 2.30 5.85
CA GLY A 161 -4.15 1.40 6.49
C GLY A 161 -2.76 2.02 6.61
N ASN A 162 -1.72 1.23 6.34
CA ASN A 162 -0.33 1.68 6.38
C ASN A 162 -0.02 2.77 5.35
N PHE A 163 -0.76 2.89 4.24
CA PHE A 163 -0.62 4.06 3.37
C PHE A 163 -0.90 5.35 4.14
N TYR A 164 -2.04 5.40 4.85
CA TYR A 164 -2.39 6.55 5.69
C TYR A 164 -1.33 6.79 6.77
N TYR A 165 -0.92 5.76 7.52
CA TYR A 165 -0.01 5.95 8.66
C TYR A 165 1.39 6.43 8.25
N VAL A 166 1.88 6.05 7.07
CA VAL A 166 3.15 6.57 6.54
C VAL A 166 3.00 8.02 6.09
N LEU A 167 1.96 8.33 5.32
CA LEU A 167 1.69 9.70 4.84
C LEU A 167 1.44 10.67 6.02
N ASP A 168 0.70 10.24 7.04
CA ASP A 168 0.43 10.99 8.27
C ASP A 168 1.72 11.24 9.08
N PHE A 169 2.61 10.23 9.18
CA PHE A 169 3.93 10.42 9.80
C PHE A 169 4.70 11.54 9.11
N PHE A 170 4.61 11.65 7.78
CA PHE A 170 5.21 12.74 7.01
C PHE A 170 4.39 14.04 6.98
N LYS A 171 3.25 14.12 7.69
CA LYS A 171 2.32 15.27 7.67
C LYS A 171 1.85 15.61 6.25
N LYS A 172 1.71 14.59 5.40
CA LYS A 172 1.12 14.73 4.07
C LYS A 172 -0.40 14.73 4.20
N SER A 173 -1.03 15.62 3.44
CA SER A 173 -2.48 15.83 3.44
C SER A 173 -2.93 16.20 2.03
N GLY A 174 -4.15 15.81 1.68
CA GLY A 174 -4.68 16.06 0.33
C GLY A 174 -3.91 15.28 -0.73
N ASP A 175 -3.88 15.82 -1.95
CA ASP A 175 -3.28 15.20 -3.13
C ASP A 175 -1.75 15.08 -3.01
N THR A 176 -1.27 13.94 -2.53
CA THR A 176 0.17 13.67 -2.35
C THR A 176 0.74 12.84 -3.49
N THR A 177 1.76 13.35 -4.17
CA THR A 177 2.44 12.62 -5.26
C THR A 177 3.51 11.66 -4.74
N LEU A 178 3.89 10.68 -5.56
CA LEU A 178 4.96 9.75 -5.19
C LEU A 178 6.33 10.43 -5.12
N THR A 179 6.59 11.43 -5.96
CA THR A 179 7.80 12.28 -5.83
C THR A 179 7.84 13.00 -4.48
N SER A 180 6.70 13.49 -3.98
CA SER A 180 6.65 14.12 -2.65
C SER A 180 6.89 13.12 -1.52
N LEU A 181 6.43 11.88 -1.69
CA LEU A 181 6.69 10.80 -0.74
C LEU A 181 8.17 10.38 -0.74
N GLU A 182 8.75 10.20 -1.93
CA GLU A 182 10.17 9.89 -2.12
C GLU A 182 11.07 10.93 -1.45
N TYR A 183 10.77 12.23 -1.63
CA TYR A 183 11.50 13.30 -0.96
C TYR A 183 11.50 13.18 0.58
N GLU A 184 10.39 12.77 1.19
CA GLU A 184 10.36 12.55 2.65
C GLU A 184 11.07 11.27 3.06
N ALA A 185 10.99 10.22 2.22
CA ALA A 185 11.74 8.98 2.43
C ALA A 185 13.25 9.28 2.45
N ASP A 186 13.78 9.96 1.43
CA ASP A 186 15.19 10.34 1.33
C ASP A 186 15.67 11.07 2.57
N ARG A 187 14.87 12.02 3.07
CA ARG A 187 15.20 12.78 4.28
C ARG A 187 15.23 11.91 5.53
N VAL A 188 14.17 11.15 5.77
CA VAL A 188 14.04 10.36 7.01
C VAL A 188 15.02 9.20 7.04
N CYS A 189 15.29 8.59 5.89
CA CYS A 189 16.28 7.52 5.75
C CYS A 189 17.73 8.03 5.87
N SER A 190 17.98 9.32 5.68
CA SER A 190 19.31 9.93 5.82
C SER A 190 19.61 10.47 7.23
N TYR A 191 18.63 10.48 8.15
CA TYR A 191 18.85 11.01 9.49
C TYR A 191 19.67 10.05 10.35
N ASP A 192 20.62 10.60 11.09
CA ASP A 192 21.20 9.92 12.26
C ASP A 192 20.15 9.77 13.37
N LEU A 193 20.47 8.97 14.39
CA LEU A 193 19.53 8.65 15.46
C LEU A 193 18.96 9.90 16.18
N PRO A 194 19.76 10.92 16.58
CA PRO A 194 19.23 12.13 17.20
C PRO A 194 18.27 12.92 16.30
N ASN A 195 18.61 13.14 15.02
CA ASN A 195 17.74 13.87 14.10
C ASN A 195 16.47 13.09 13.79
N PHE A 196 16.57 11.77 13.65
CA PHE A 196 15.41 10.90 13.45
C PHE A 196 14.45 10.95 14.63
N LEU A 197 14.95 10.81 15.86
CA LEU A 197 14.14 10.91 17.08
C LEU A 197 13.53 12.31 17.24
N TRP A 198 14.30 13.37 16.93
CA TRP A 198 13.80 14.74 16.93
C TRP A 198 12.70 14.95 15.89
N TYR A 199 12.82 14.36 14.71
CA TYR A 199 11.79 14.42 13.70
C TYR A 199 10.54 13.66 14.16
N ALA A 200 10.71 12.42 14.63
CA ALA A 200 9.64 11.52 15.03
C ALA A 200 8.82 12.06 16.22
N ARG A 201 9.45 12.68 17.23
CA ARG A 201 8.73 13.27 18.39
C ARG A 201 7.77 14.40 18.01
N THR A 202 7.92 15.00 16.82
CA THR A 202 7.01 16.05 16.33
C THR A 202 5.79 15.49 15.59
N ARG A 203 5.66 14.16 15.56
CA ARG A 203 4.60 13.40 14.86
C ARG A 203 3.74 12.65 15.88
N SER A 204 2.51 12.33 15.49
CA SER A 204 1.55 11.61 16.33
C SER A 204 1.72 10.08 16.26
N THR A 205 2.88 9.60 15.82
CA THR A 205 3.15 8.17 15.61
C THR A 205 3.75 7.55 16.87
N PRO A 206 3.18 6.46 17.43
CA PRO A 206 3.76 5.76 18.56
C PRO A 206 5.17 5.27 18.27
N VAL A 207 6.04 5.32 19.28
CA VAL A 207 7.49 5.03 19.16
C VAL A 207 7.78 3.65 18.56
N GLN A 208 6.94 2.64 18.80
CA GLN A 208 7.14 1.31 18.24
C GLN A 208 6.96 1.24 16.72
N TYR A 209 6.31 2.25 16.11
CA TYR A 209 6.00 2.27 14.67
C TYR A 209 6.87 3.25 13.88
N ILE A 210 7.73 4.05 14.53
CA ILE A 210 8.53 5.05 13.83
C ILE A 210 9.66 4.39 13.03
N TRP A 211 10.26 3.33 13.57
CA TRP A 211 11.50 2.73 13.03
C TRP A 211 11.34 2.20 11.60
N GLY A 212 10.20 1.59 11.28
CA GLY A 212 9.90 1.10 9.93
C GLY A 212 9.51 2.19 8.92
N LYS A 213 9.38 3.47 9.31
CA LYS A 213 8.82 4.50 8.41
C LYS A 213 9.67 4.80 7.19
N CYS A 214 10.99 4.71 7.32
CA CYS A 214 11.90 4.84 6.18
C CYS A 214 11.63 3.73 5.14
N LEU A 215 11.72 2.47 5.55
CA LEU A 215 11.48 1.31 4.70
C LEU A 215 10.07 1.34 4.09
N GLN A 216 9.05 1.59 4.91
CA GLN A 216 7.65 1.63 4.46
C GLN A 216 7.40 2.73 3.43
N ALA A 217 8.09 3.86 3.51
CA ALA A 217 7.95 4.95 2.54
C ALA A 217 8.47 4.56 1.15
N TYR A 218 9.68 4.00 1.08
CA TYR A 218 10.20 3.46 -0.18
C TYR A 218 9.37 2.28 -0.67
N TYR A 219 8.86 1.44 0.23
CA TYR A 219 7.99 0.34 -0.16
C TYR A 219 6.72 0.85 -0.84
N ILE A 220 6.05 1.86 -0.26
CA ILE A 220 4.87 2.48 -0.88
C ILE A 220 5.21 3.11 -2.23
N LYS A 221 6.33 3.86 -2.32
CA LYS A 221 6.82 4.42 -3.60
C LYS A 221 6.93 3.33 -4.66
N HIS A 222 7.67 2.26 -4.39
CA HIS A 222 7.93 1.20 -5.35
C HIS A 222 6.71 0.34 -5.64
N LEU A 223 5.88 0.05 -4.64
CA LEU A 223 4.61 -0.66 -4.83
C LEU A 223 3.73 0.07 -5.82
N LEU A 224 3.54 1.37 -5.62
CA LEU A 224 2.66 2.15 -6.48
C LEU A 224 3.27 2.39 -7.86
N ASN A 225 4.56 2.74 -7.93
CA ASN A 225 5.21 3.04 -9.20
C ASN A 225 5.56 1.79 -10.01
N GLN A 226 6.28 0.83 -9.43
CA GLN A 226 6.76 -0.34 -10.17
C GLN A 226 5.68 -1.43 -10.34
N ALA A 227 4.82 -1.62 -9.33
CA ALA A 227 3.85 -2.70 -9.36
C ALA A 227 2.48 -2.24 -9.86
N TYR A 228 2.02 -1.05 -9.47
CA TYR A 228 0.73 -0.51 -9.90
C TYR A 228 0.82 0.44 -11.08
N HIS A 229 2.04 0.70 -11.57
CA HIS A 229 2.32 1.54 -12.74
C HIS A 229 1.81 2.98 -12.59
N PHE A 230 1.77 3.46 -11.35
CA PHE A 230 1.40 4.85 -11.05
C PHE A 230 2.54 5.78 -11.44
N ASP A 231 2.18 6.91 -12.02
CA ASP A 231 3.15 7.92 -12.40
C ASP A 231 3.66 8.64 -11.15
N MET A 232 4.97 8.95 -11.13
CA MET A 232 5.60 9.55 -9.96
C MET A 232 5.05 10.94 -9.62
N SER A 233 4.64 11.69 -10.66
CA SER A 233 4.36 13.12 -10.57
C SER A 233 2.87 13.47 -10.64
N THR A 234 2.06 12.62 -11.29
CA THR A 234 0.65 12.91 -11.58
C THR A 234 -0.33 12.08 -10.76
N THR A 235 0.06 10.90 -10.29
CA THR A 235 -0.82 10.10 -9.44
C THR A 235 -0.82 10.63 -8.00
N THR A 236 -2.01 10.88 -7.46
CA THR A 236 -2.18 11.46 -6.11
C THR A 236 -2.80 10.45 -5.14
N LEU A 237 -2.21 10.40 -3.94
CA LEU A 237 -2.70 9.64 -2.79
C LEU A 237 -3.34 10.61 -1.82
N ILE A 238 -4.58 10.30 -1.41
CA ILE A 238 -5.29 11.08 -0.41
C ILE A 238 -5.31 10.28 0.89
N PRO A 239 -4.42 10.59 1.85
CA PRO A 239 -4.34 9.85 3.10
C PRO A 239 -5.66 10.00 3.87
N THR A 240 -6.38 8.89 4.02
CA THR A 240 -7.75 8.90 4.55
C THR A 240 -7.92 7.88 5.67
N LYS A 241 -8.03 8.36 6.91
CA LYS A 241 -8.43 7.53 8.07
C LYS A 241 -9.92 7.62 8.37
N LYS A 242 -10.51 8.80 8.16
CA LYS A 242 -11.91 9.10 8.48
C LYS A 242 -12.54 9.94 7.39
N ILE A 243 -13.83 9.76 7.18
CA ILE A 243 -14.69 10.62 6.36
C ILE A 243 -15.85 11.02 7.27
N ASP A 244 -16.08 12.33 7.44
CA ASP A 244 -17.11 12.89 8.31
C ASP A 244 -17.11 12.30 9.73
N GLY A 245 -15.92 12.12 10.31
CA GLY A 245 -15.72 11.57 11.66
C GLY A 245 -15.82 10.05 11.78
N VAL A 246 -16.30 9.35 10.73
CA VAL A 246 -16.42 7.89 10.69
C VAL A 246 -15.14 7.27 10.14
N THR A 247 -14.61 6.25 10.82
CA THR A 247 -13.41 5.54 10.38
C THR A 247 -13.68 4.78 9.09
N LEU A 248 -12.89 5.06 8.06
CA LEU A 248 -12.94 4.34 6.80
C LEU A 248 -12.24 2.98 6.98
N THR A 249 -13.01 1.90 6.88
CA THR A 249 -12.50 0.52 7.00
C THR A 249 -13.22 -0.41 6.03
N TRP A 250 -12.57 -1.49 5.63
CA TRP A 250 -13.21 -2.54 4.84
C TRP A 250 -14.37 -3.21 5.62
N ALA A 251 -14.26 -3.32 6.95
CA ALA A 251 -15.28 -3.93 7.80
C ALA A 251 -16.62 -3.17 7.74
N LEU A 252 -16.58 -1.84 7.71
CA LEU A 252 -17.76 -1.02 7.48
C LEU A 252 -18.41 -1.35 6.12
N GLY A 253 -17.60 -1.44 5.07
CA GLY A 253 -18.07 -1.76 3.72
C GLY A 253 -18.72 -3.14 3.65
N MET A 254 -18.15 -4.12 4.34
CA MET A 254 -18.67 -5.48 4.45
C MET A 254 -20.03 -5.49 5.17
N ALA A 255 -20.14 -4.81 6.31
CA ALA A 255 -21.39 -4.72 7.05
C ALA A 255 -22.51 -4.06 6.24
N ILE A 256 -22.17 -3.03 5.45
CA ILE A 256 -23.11 -2.38 4.53
C ILE A 256 -23.57 -3.37 3.46
N TYR A 257 -22.62 -4.05 2.81
CA TYR A 257 -22.92 -5.00 1.74
C TYR A 257 -23.82 -6.15 2.21
N GLU A 258 -23.50 -6.81 3.32
CA GLU A 258 -24.32 -7.89 3.90
C GLU A 258 -25.74 -7.45 4.23
N ASN A 259 -25.89 -6.27 4.85
CA ASN A 259 -27.21 -5.76 5.21
C ASN A 259 -28.06 -5.47 3.97
N TYR A 260 -27.46 -4.95 2.90
CA TYR A 260 -28.19 -4.74 1.65
C TYR A 260 -28.61 -6.06 1.00
N GLN A 261 -27.75 -7.08 0.96
CA GLN A 261 -28.10 -8.39 0.40
C GLN A 261 -29.32 -8.99 1.13
N ARG A 262 -29.34 -8.94 2.47
CA ARG A 262 -30.48 -9.42 3.27
C ARG A 262 -31.79 -8.67 3.00
N LEU A 263 -31.72 -7.34 2.83
CA LEU A 263 -32.90 -6.55 2.49
C LEU A 263 -33.47 -6.93 1.11
N VAL A 264 -32.59 -7.17 0.15
CA VAL A 264 -32.97 -7.62 -1.20
C VAL A 264 -33.67 -8.98 -1.14
N GLU A 265 -33.09 -9.94 -0.43
CA GLU A 265 -33.67 -11.28 -0.24
C GLU A 265 -35.06 -11.20 0.41
N ALA A 266 -35.22 -10.43 1.49
CA ALA A 266 -36.50 -10.25 2.17
C ALA A 266 -37.60 -9.63 1.27
N LEU A 267 -37.22 -8.68 0.40
CA LEU A 267 -38.15 -8.10 -0.57
C LEU A 267 -38.60 -9.11 -1.64
N PHE A 268 -37.71 -10.03 -2.05
CA PHE A 268 -38.06 -11.10 -2.97
C PHE A 268 -38.91 -12.21 -2.33
N GLU A 269 -38.75 -12.48 -1.04
CA GLU A 269 -39.59 -13.44 -0.32
C GLU A 269 -41.01 -12.93 -0.07
N THR A 270 -41.17 -11.63 0.18
CA THR A 270 -42.50 -11.01 0.38
C THR A 270 -43.31 -10.81 -0.90
N THR A 271 -42.70 -11.00 -2.07
CA THR A 271 -43.35 -10.87 -3.39
C THR A 271 -43.70 -12.23 -4.04
N LYS A 272 -43.44 -13.35 -3.35
CA LYS A 272 -43.95 -14.69 -3.69
C LYS A 272 -45.21 -15.00 -2.90
#